data_AF-A0A2D2DM22-F1
#
_entry.id   AF-A0A2D2DM22-F1
#
_cell.length_a   1.000
_cell.length_b   1.000
_cell.length_c   1.000
_cell.angle_alpha   90.00
_cell.angle_beta   90.00
_cell.angle_gamma   90.00
#
_symmetry.space_group_name_H-M   'P 1'
#
loop_
_entity.id
_entity.type
_entity.pdbx_description
1 polymer ?
#
loop_
_entity_poly.entity_id
_entity_poly.type
_entity_poly.pdbx_seq_one_letter_code
_entity_poly.pdbx_strand_id
1 'polypeptide(L)'
;MTQAYAQTVPTAPFGTYQKPFAADSLWNSYPVKPVFDTWQIPATTWNPAIQGGDYSSGIFEAKASDAPMLIYPVAGRSGVVDTDTEMSTPTYTIPHWPANTVPAKGSDGHADIIDAGLNRIYSFSNLKKNTEGKWTATRVSWTPLNGTGWGDPAHHYQGARAAGPAPTGGMIRIAEANDGKPLFEHALSMSLDFTGLLAGADRYTYPATAADTPIPDKPNTGRIPEGARVMLPPDFDLSKITDARLLKVARTLMKYGAYVVDRNYNTPFAIYVEIGADWSASPPAQLDLVRKGLRRVLGQSGHIDGNGIPRVPESRVNLLSLRGAWTLIDGVGSQGVYDTFSQSLVWGTTTTRPMTQINYSNWGLGRVANKYPSAPKRYKLSVESTGGTTMSMTMQVGTVKTTTAQLGNGQSETVVWPDKATAFFTAKKPVGGPANLKARLIELPAGE
;
A
#
# COMPACT_ATOMS: atom_id res chain seq x y z
N MET A 1 -35.52 -21.31 -35.64
CA MET A 1 -34.37 -20.40 -35.52
C MET A 1 -34.09 -20.23 -34.04
N THR A 2 -32.89 -20.61 -33.62
CA THR A 2 -32.43 -20.77 -32.24
C THR A 2 -32.16 -19.42 -31.57
N GLN A 3 -32.72 -19.25 -30.36
CA GLN A 3 -32.34 -18.20 -29.43
C GLN A 3 -30.88 -18.43 -28.99
N ALA A 4 -30.01 -17.48 -29.29
CA ALA A 4 -28.67 -17.44 -28.73
C ALA A 4 -28.78 -17.03 -27.25
N TYR A 5 -28.56 -17.99 -26.35
CA TYR A 5 -28.24 -17.71 -24.95
C TYR A 5 -26.92 -16.95 -24.92
N ALA A 6 -26.98 -15.65 -24.62
CA ALA A 6 -25.80 -14.92 -24.16
C ALA A 6 -25.38 -15.57 -22.83
N GLN A 7 -24.34 -16.41 -22.87
CA GLN A 7 -23.63 -16.81 -21.67
C GLN A 7 -23.06 -15.55 -21.05
N THR A 8 -23.67 -15.08 -19.96
CA THR A 8 -23.04 -14.14 -19.05
C THR A 8 -21.84 -14.84 -18.45
N VAL A 9 -20.65 -14.60 -19.00
CA VAL A 9 -19.39 -15.00 -18.38
C VAL A 9 -19.38 -14.36 -16.99
N PRO A 10 -19.29 -15.13 -15.89
CA PRO A 10 -19.19 -14.56 -14.56
C PRO A 10 -17.97 -13.63 -14.51
N THR A 11 -18.16 -12.39 -14.07
CA THR A 11 -17.05 -11.45 -13.89
C THR A 11 -16.04 -12.09 -12.94
N ALA A 12 -14.79 -12.22 -13.35
CA ALA A 12 -13.75 -12.82 -12.52
C ALA A 12 -13.67 -12.08 -11.17
N PRO A 13 -13.65 -12.82 -10.04
CA PRO A 13 -13.66 -12.20 -8.73
C PRO A 13 -12.37 -11.39 -8.47
N PHE A 14 -12.55 -10.23 -7.88
CA PHE A 14 -11.49 -9.40 -7.31
C PHE A 14 -10.91 -10.03 -6.04
N GLY A 15 -9.71 -9.61 -5.63
CA GLY A 15 -9.03 -10.17 -4.47
C GLY A 15 -8.53 -11.59 -4.69
N THR A 16 -8.07 -11.89 -5.90
CA THR A 16 -7.49 -13.19 -6.29
C THR A 16 -6.04 -13.03 -6.73
N TYR A 17 -5.31 -14.14 -6.90
CA TYR A 17 -3.94 -14.11 -7.42
C TYR A 17 -3.84 -13.40 -8.78
N GLN A 18 -4.78 -13.69 -9.67
CA GLN A 18 -4.83 -13.16 -11.03
C GLN A 18 -5.40 -11.74 -11.09
N LYS A 19 -6.25 -11.37 -10.13
CA LYS A 19 -6.87 -10.04 -10.03
C LYS A 19 -6.81 -9.53 -8.59
N PRO A 20 -5.62 -9.10 -8.13
CA PRO A 20 -5.41 -8.68 -6.77
C PRO A 20 -6.20 -7.42 -6.45
N PHE A 21 -6.47 -7.24 -5.17
CA PHE A 21 -7.20 -6.12 -4.57
C PHE A 21 -8.70 -6.09 -4.89
N ALA A 22 -9.45 -5.41 -4.03
CA ALA A 22 -10.88 -5.22 -4.16
C ALA A 22 -11.25 -4.48 -5.45
N ALA A 23 -12.51 -4.60 -5.86
CA ALA A 23 -13.04 -3.89 -7.02
C ALA A 23 -12.88 -2.36 -6.89
N ASP A 24 -13.10 -1.82 -5.69
CA ASP A 24 -12.96 -0.40 -5.35
C ASP A 24 -11.52 0.03 -5.04
N SER A 25 -10.54 -0.87 -5.20
CA SER A 25 -9.14 -0.49 -5.20
C SER A 25 -8.86 0.54 -6.29
N LEU A 26 -8.02 1.53 -5.98
CA LEU A 26 -7.51 2.48 -6.96
C LEU A 26 -6.69 1.82 -8.08
N TRP A 27 -6.16 0.61 -7.85
CA TRP A 27 -5.57 -0.21 -8.90
C TRP A 27 -6.62 -0.70 -9.89
N ASN A 28 -7.80 -1.05 -9.41
CA ASN A 28 -8.89 -1.62 -10.22
C ASN A 28 -9.91 -0.58 -10.70
N SER A 29 -9.66 0.70 -10.42
CA SER A 29 -10.58 1.82 -10.68
C SER A 29 -10.00 2.88 -11.60
N TYR A 30 -10.84 3.56 -12.37
CA TYR A 30 -10.43 4.65 -13.27
C TYR A 30 -11.19 5.96 -13.00
N PRO A 31 -10.57 7.13 -13.28
CA PRO A 31 -11.14 8.41 -12.88
C PRO A 31 -12.26 8.88 -13.81
N VAL A 32 -13.24 9.61 -13.26
CA VAL A 32 -14.31 10.26 -14.02
C VAL A 32 -13.97 11.74 -14.20
N LYS A 33 -13.92 12.19 -15.47
CA LYS A 33 -13.56 13.56 -15.86
C LYS A 33 -12.25 14.03 -15.22
N PRO A 34 -11.11 13.36 -15.49
CA PRO A 34 -9.83 13.78 -14.97
C PRO A 34 -9.48 15.19 -15.46
N VAL A 35 -8.93 16.00 -14.56
CA VAL A 35 -8.34 17.31 -14.87
C VAL A 35 -6.83 17.12 -14.92
N PHE A 36 -6.24 17.48 -16.06
CA PHE A 36 -4.81 17.29 -16.31
C PHE A 36 -4.01 18.54 -16.01
N ASP A 37 -2.81 18.34 -15.48
CA ASP A 37 -1.74 19.34 -15.55
C ASP A 37 -1.30 19.54 -17.02
N THR A 38 -0.55 20.60 -17.29
CA THR A 38 0.07 20.87 -18.59
C THR A 38 1.54 20.45 -18.64
N TRP A 39 2.14 20.11 -17.49
CA TRP A 39 3.57 19.78 -17.41
C TRP A 39 3.89 18.40 -18.01
N GLN A 40 4.99 18.34 -18.75
CA GLN A 40 5.48 17.14 -19.41
C GLN A 40 6.66 16.55 -18.66
N ILE A 41 6.70 15.22 -18.53
CA ILE A 41 7.85 14.49 -17.96
C ILE A 41 9.11 14.79 -18.79
N PRO A 42 10.20 15.32 -18.21
CA PRO A 42 11.43 15.64 -18.92
C PRO A 42 12.07 14.41 -19.58
N ALA A 43 12.83 14.65 -20.64
CA ALA A 43 13.72 13.60 -21.18
C ALA A 43 14.96 13.49 -20.28
N THR A 44 15.58 12.32 -20.28
CA THR A 44 16.80 12.03 -19.54
C THR A 44 17.80 11.33 -20.47
N THR A 45 18.93 10.86 -19.93
CA THR A 45 19.97 10.18 -20.72
C THR A 45 19.48 8.89 -21.38
N TRP A 46 18.54 8.17 -20.77
CA TRP A 46 17.97 6.94 -21.32
C TRP A 46 16.55 7.17 -21.86
N ASN A 47 16.11 6.26 -22.73
CA ASN A 47 14.73 6.26 -23.20
C ASN A 47 13.78 5.85 -22.07
N PRO A 48 12.49 6.24 -22.12
CA PRO A 48 11.48 5.63 -21.26
C PRO A 48 11.46 4.10 -21.43
N ALA A 49 10.99 3.39 -20.41
CA ALA A 49 11.01 1.93 -20.40
C ALA A 49 9.68 1.32 -19.97
N ILE A 50 9.41 0.13 -20.50
CA ILE A 50 8.39 -0.79 -19.98
C ILE A 50 9.09 -2.14 -19.91
N GLN A 51 9.33 -2.65 -18.70
CA GLN A 51 10.26 -3.76 -18.52
C GLN A 51 10.04 -4.60 -17.27
N GLY A 52 10.42 -5.88 -17.37
CA GLY A 52 10.51 -6.86 -16.28
C GLY A 52 11.97 -7.19 -15.92
N GLY A 53 12.82 -6.17 -15.89
CA GLY A 53 14.26 -6.31 -15.65
C GLY A 53 14.62 -6.45 -14.17
N ASP A 54 15.90 -6.17 -13.87
CA ASP A 54 16.52 -6.40 -12.56
C ASP A 54 15.83 -5.70 -11.38
N TYR A 55 15.10 -4.61 -11.63
CA TYR A 55 14.38 -3.83 -10.61
C TYR A 55 12.85 -3.99 -10.70
N SER A 56 12.35 -5.01 -11.41
CA SER A 56 10.95 -5.41 -11.33
C SER A 56 10.74 -6.41 -10.19
N SER A 57 9.63 -7.17 -10.19
CA SER A 57 9.35 -8.20 -9.20
C SER A 57 8.82 -9.47 -9.85
N GLY A 58 9.19 -10.61 -9.30
CA GLY A 58 8.45 -11.86 -9.48
C GLY A 58 7.29 -11.89 -8.49
N ILE A 59 6.16 -12.46 -8.91
CA ILE A 59 4.99 -12.62 -8.05
C ILE A 59 4.61 -14.10 -8.04
N PHE A 60 4.43 -14.68 -6.86
CA PHE A 60 4.34 -16.12 -6.67
C PHE A 60 3.06 -16.48 -5.93
N GLU A 61 2.31 -17.44 -6.45
CA GLU A 61 1.11 -17.97 -5.79
C GLU A 61 1.51 -19.03 -4.76
N ALA A 62 1.13 -18.82 -3.51
CA ALA A 62 1.30 -19.80 -2.44
C ALA A 62 0.10 -20.75 -2.35
N LYS A 63 0.41 -22.00 -2.03
CA LYS A 63 -0.55 -23.07 -1.79
C LYS A 63 -0.55 -23.43 -0.31
N ALA A 64 -1.69 -23.87 0.21
CA ALA A 64 -1.79 -24.36 1.59
C ALA A 64 -0.87 -25.57 1.87
N SER A 65 -0.41 -26.27 0.82
CA SER A 65 0.56 -27.37 0.92
C SER A 65 2.02 -26.91 0.94
N ASP A 66 2.30 -25.64 0.63
CA ASP A 66 3.66 -25.13 0.64
C ASP A 66 4.18 -25.06 2.07
N ALA A 67 5.42 -25.50 2.28
CA ALA A 67 6.04 -25.50 3.60
C ALA A 67 6.32 -24.06 4.08
N PRO A 68 6.36 -23.82 5.41
CA PRO A 68 6.77 -22.53 5.93
C PRO A 68 8.25 -22.26 5.67
N MET A 69 8.60 -20.99 5.51
CA MET A 69 9.98 -20.53 5.32
C MET A 69 10.38 -19.52 6.38
N LEU A 70 11.57 -19.71 6.96
CA LEU A 70 12.22 -18.71 7.81
C LEU A 70 13.06 -17.75 6.97
N ILE A 71 12.81 -16.47 7.17
CA ILE A 71 13.59 -15.37 6.60
C ILE A 71 14.50 -14.81 7.69
N TYR A 72 15.78 -14.72 7.40
CA TYR A 72 16.82 -14.25 8.31
C TYR A 72 17.21 -12.79 7.99
N PRO A 73 17.81 -12.05 8.93
CA PRO A 73 18.39 -10.75 8.64
C PRO A 73 19.50 -10.86 7.59
N VAL A 74 19.64 -9.82 6.77
CA VAL A 74 20.85 -9.65 5.97
C VAL A 74 22.08 -9.47 6.88
N ALA A 75 23.26 -9.82 6.38
CA ALA A 75 24.51 -9.75 7.15
C ALA A 75 24.71 -8.36 7.79
N GLY A 76 25.13 -8.34 9.06
CA GLY A 76 25.34 -7.11 9.83
C GLY A 76 24.08 -6.47 10.40
N ARG A 77 22.89 -7.07 10.23
CA ARG A 77 21.64 -6.61 10.86
C ARG A 77 21.21 -7.56 11.97
N SER A 78 20.60 -7.00 13.01
CA SER A 78 20.10 -7.74 14.18
C SER A 78 18.73 -8.39 13.97
N GLY A 79 18.03 -8.05 12.89
CA GLY A 79 16.72 -8.62 12.56
C GLY A 79 16.19 -8.20 11.20
N VAL A 80 15.14 -8.89 10.77
CA VAL A 80 14.30 -8.55 9.62
C VAL A 80 13.29 -7.52 10.09
N VAL A 81 13.14 -6.41 9.38
CA VAL A 81 12.18 -5.37 9.75
C VAL A 81 10.79 -5.79 9.25
N ASP A 82 9.86 -6.01 10.18
CA ASP A 82 8.43 -6.00 9.87
C ASP A 82 8.01 -4.53 9.72
N THR A 83 7.64 -4.13 8.51
CA THR A 83 7.36 -2.71 8.23
C THR A 83 6.06 -2.21 8.81
N ASP A 84 5.14 -3.10 9.17
CA ASP A 84 3.88 -2.68 9.78
C ASP A 84 4.02 -2.50 11.29
N THR A 85 4.69 -3.44 11.97
CA THR A 85 5.01 -3.23 13.40
C THR A 85 6.14 -2.22 13.61
N GLU A 86 6.93 -1.98 12.56
CA GLU A 86 8.17 -1.18 12.55
C GLU A 86 9.25 -1.71 13.51
N MET A 87 9.19 -3.01 13.79
CA MET A 87 10.10 -3.69 14.68
C MET A 87 10.99 -4.67 13.92
N SER A 88 12.23 -4.79 14.36
CA SER A 88 13.13 -5.85 13.89
C SER A 88 12.84 -7.15 14.64
N THR A 89 12.58 -8.23 13.92
CA THR A 89 12.46 -9.58 14.47
C THR A 89 13.71 -10.40 14.14
N PRO A 90 14.20 -11.29 15.03
CA PRO A 90 15.39 -12.11 14.73
C PRO A 90 15.25 -12.95 13.47
N THR A 91 14.04 -13.40 13.18
CA THR A 91 13.61 -14.04 11.93
C THR A 91 12.16 -13.68 11.64
N TYR A 92 11.71 -13.89 10.41
CA TYR A 92 10.31 -13.75 10.00
C TYR A 92 9.85 -15.02 9.31
N THR A 93 8.70 -15.58 9.71
CA THR A 93 8.19 -16.83 9.11
C THR A 93 7.09 -16.53 8.11
N ILE A 94 7.24 -17.02 6.89
CA ILE A 94 6.20 -17.03 5.86
C ILE A 94 5.50 -18.39 5.91
N PRO A 95 4.19 -18.47 6.19
CA PRO A 95 3.51 -19.75 6.43
C PRO A 95 3.50 -20.70 5.23
N HIS A 96 3.34 -20.17 4.02
CA HIS A 96 3.30 -20.93 2.78
C HIS A 96 4.29 -20.32 1.79
N TRP A 97 5.41 -21.00 1.54
CA TRP A 97 6.49 -20.52 0.69
C TRP A 97 6.55 -21.27 -0.65
N PRO A 98 6.24 -20.61 -1.78
CA PRO A 98 6.37 -21.23 -3.10
C PRO A 98 7.82 -21.62 -3.38
N ALA A 99 8.06 -22.90 -3.71
CA ALA A 99 9.40 -23.41 -3.96
C ALA A 99 10.12 -22.73 -5.15
N ASN A 100 9.34 -22.18 -6.10
CA ASN A 100 9.82 -21.45 -7.27
C ASN A 100 10.01 -19.94 -7.01
N THR A 101 9.98 -19.47 -5.76
CA THR A 101 10.23 -18.06 -5.43
C THR A 101 11.63 -17.64 -5.89
N VAL A 102 11.68 -16.65 -6.76
CA VAL A 102 12.91 -16.04 -7.29
C VAL A 102 12.83 -14.52 -7.13
N PRO A 103 13.73 -13.90 -6.33
CA PRO A 103 13.75 -12.45 -6.19
C PRO A 103 14.29 -11.78 -7.45
N ALA A 104 13.97 -10.49 -7.60
CA ALA A 104 14.60 -9.63 -8.58
C ALA A 104 16.13 -9.63 -8.44
N LYS A 105 16.85 -9.53 -9.56
CA LYS A 105 18.32 -9.59 -9.56
C LYS A 105 18.99 -8.31 -9.06
N GLY A 106 18.30 -7.18 -9.20
CA GLY A 106 18.77 -5.88 -8.76
C GLY A 106 18.91 -5.82 -7.24
N SER A 107 19.53 -4.74 -6.76
CA SER A 107 19.80 -4.57 -5.33
C SER A 107 18.55 -4.71 -4.46
N ASP A 108 17.39 -4.32 -4.98
CA ASP A 108 16.15 -4.27 -4.22
C ASP A 108 15.57 -5.65 -3.96
N GLY A 109 15.96 -6.68 -4.72
CA GLY A 109 15.58 -8.07 -4.46
C GLY A 109 14.08 -8.26 -4.23
N HIS A 110 13.22 -7.55 -4.99
CA HIS A 110 11.78 -7.61 -4.80
C HIS A 110 11.23 -8.98 -5.19
N ALA A 111 10.30 -9.46 -4.37
CA ALA A 111 9.44 -10.60 -4.63
C ALA A 111 8.14 -10.37 -3.87
N ASP A 112 7.04 -10.85 -4.44
CA ASP A 112 5.76 -10.91 -3.73
C ASP A 112 5.26 -12.35 -3.67
N ILE A 113 4.78 -12.77 -2.51
CA ILE A 113 4.12 -14.06 -2.29
C ILE A 113 2.67 -13.80 -1.97
N ILE A 114 1.77 -14.25 -2.85
CA ILE A 114 0.32 -14.13 -2.68
C ILE A 114 -0.20 -15.42 -2.06
N ASP A 115 -0.66 -15.33 -0.83
CA ASP A 115 -1.33 -16.39 -0.10
C ASP A 115 -2.83 -16.09 0.01
N ALA A 116 -3.58 -16.65 -0.93
CA ALA A 116 -5.03 -16.46 -0.98
C ALA A 116 -5.74 -17.10 0.23
N GLY A 117 -5.20 -18.20 0.78
CA GLY A 117 -5.77 -18.88 1.95
C GLY A 117 -5.70 -18.03 3.22
N LEU A 118 -4.67 -17.20 3.32
CA LEU A 118 -4.51 -16.23 4.41
C LEU A 118 -5.01 -14.82 4.07
N ASN A 119 -5.47 -14.58 2.84
CA ASN A 119 -5.82 -13.27 2.30
C ASN A 119 -4.66 -12.26 2.43
N ARG A 120 -3.44 -12.66 2.05
CA ARG A 120 -2.22 -11.84 2.24
C ARG A 120 -1.35 -11.84 1.00
N ILE A 121 -0.72 -10.70 0.75
CA ILE A 121 0.45 -10.59 -0.12
C ILE A 121 1.61 -10.21 0.78
N TYR A 122 2.62 -11.06 0.87
CA TYR A 122 3.89 -10.74 1.51
C TYR A 122 4.82 -10.12 0.48
N SER A 123 5.48 -9.02 0.83
CA SER A 123 6.35 -8.28 -0.07
C SER A 123 7.72 -8.08 0.58
N PHE A 124 8.78 -8.31 -0.18
CA PHE A 124 10.14 -8.34 0.36
C PHE A 124 11.02 -7.24 -0.23
N SER A 125 11.95 -6.75 0.60
CA SER A 125 13.08 -5.93 0.15
C SER A 125 14.41 -6.64 0.45
N ASN A 126 15.32 -6.54 -0.50
CA ASN A 126 16.63 -7.20 -0.56
C ASN A 126 16.56 -8.72 -0.32
N LEU A 127 15.51 -9.39 -0.82
CA LEU A 127 15.37 -10.83 -0.67
C LEU A 127 16.48 -11.55 -1.46
N LYS A 128 17.22 -12.42 -0.79
CA LYS A 128 18.29 -13.22 -1.41
C LYS A 128 18.65 -14.43 -0.57
N LYS A 129 19.25 -15.43 -1.19
CA LYS A 129 19.93 -16.51 -0.47
C LYS A 129 21.34 -16.07 -0.08
N ASN A 130 21.73 -16.30 1.16
CA ASN A 130 23.12 -16.14 1.59
C ASN A 130 23.98 -17.34 1.12
N THR A 131 25.28 -17.32 1.45
CA THR A 131 26.23 -18.39 1.09
C THR A 131 25.91 -19.76 1.70
N GLU A 132 25.12 -19.80 2.78
CA GLU A 132 24.64 -21.02 3.43
C GLU A 132 23.30 -21.51 2.84
N GLY A 133 22.76 -20.81 1.83
CA GLY A 133 21.48 -21.13 1.20
C GLY A 133 20.25 -20.65 1.98
N LYS A 134 20.42 -19.91 3.09
CA LYS A 134 19.30 -19.34 3.87
C LYS A 134 18.73 -18.11 3.19
N TRP A 135 17.41 -17.98 3.20
CA TRP A 135 16.73 -16.77 2.74
C TRP A 135 16.96 -15.63 3.72
N THR A 136 17.32 -14.46 3.19
CA THR A 136 17.55 -13.23 3.95
C THR A 136 16.79 -12.08 3.32
N ALA A 137 16.31 -11.14 4.13
CA ALA A 137 15.68 -9.90 3.66
C ALA A 137 15.99 -8.75 4.64
N THR A 138 15.95 -7.52 4.16
CA THR A 138 16.01 -6.34 5.05
C THR A 138 14.63 -6.08 5.64
N ARG A 139 13.58 -6.22 4.83
CA ARG A 139 12.19 -5.90 5.21
C ARG A 139 11.23 -6.96 4.72
N VAL A 140 10.18 -7.18 5.52
CA VAL A 140 8.95 -7.87 5.12
C VAL A 140 7.79 -6.92 5.37
N SER A 141 6.94 -6.79 4.36
CA SER A 141 5.70 -6.03 4.39
C SER A 141 4.56 -6.95 4.02
N TRP A 142 3.32 -6.56 4.33
CA TRP A 142 2.17 -7.29 3.82
C TRP A 142 0.99 -6.38 3.50
N THR A 143 0.12 -6.84 2.61
CA THR A 143 -1.17 -6.21 2.31
C THR A 143 -2.26 -7.27 2.24
N PRO A 144 -3.51 -6.97 2.64
CA PRO A 144 -4.64 -7.84 2.36
C PRO A 144 -4.81 -8.05 0.85
N LEU A 145 -5.00 -9.30 0.42
CA LEU A 145 -5.19 -9.62 -1.01
C LEU A 145 -6.48 -9.01 -1.55
N ASN A 146 -7.56 -9.00 -0.76
CA ASN A 146 -8.82 -8.33 -1.07
C ASN A 146 -8.89 -6.89 -0.56
N GLY A 147 -7.76 -6.28 -0.20
CA GLY A 147 -7.70 -4.90 0.29
C GLY A 147 -7.65 -3.86 -0.82
N THR A 148 -7.31 -2.63 -0.48
CA THR A 148 -7.14 -1.53 -1.44
C THR A 148 -5.85 -1.63 -2.26
N GLY A 149 -4.86 -2.39 -1.77
CA GLY A 149 -3.50 -2.43 -2.33
C GLY A 149 -2.70 -1.16 -2.15
N TRP A 150 -3.17 -0.27 -1.28
CA TRP A 150 -2.53 0.98 -0.89
C TRP A 150 -2.57 1.12 0.62
N GLY A 151 -1.50 1.67 1.19
CA GLY A 151 -1.43 1.97 2.61
C GLY A 151 -2.50 2.98 3.06
N ASP A 152 -2.72 3.00 4.36
CA ASP A 152 -3.36 4.12 5.05
C ASP A 152 -2.49 4.54 6.25
N PRO A 153 -2.74 5.67 6.91
CA PRO A 153 -1.86 6.09 8.02
C PRO A 153 -1.77 5.08 9.17
N ALA A 154 -2.77 4.21 9.37
CA ALA A 154 -2.75 3.15 10.36
C ALA A 154 -1.96 1.91 9.92
N HIS A 155 -1.90 1.62 8.63
CA HIS A 155 -1.13 0.56 7.98
C HIS A 155 -0.34 1.15 6.79
N HIS A 156 0.67 1.97 7.11
CA HIS A 156 1.25 2.91 6.14
C HIS A 156 2.33 2.33 5.21
N TYR A 157 2.75 1.08 5.41
CA TYR A 157 3.76 0.45 4.57
C TYR A 157 3.34 -0.99 4.26
N GLN A 158 2.53 -1.12 3.20
CA GLN A 158 1.83 -2.34 2.78
C GLN A 158 2.61 -3.20 1.78
N GLY A 159 3.76 -2.72 1.32
CA GLY A 159 4.62 -3.45 0.42
C GLY A 159 5.94 -2.77 0.17
N ALA A 160 6.85 -3.45 -0.52
CA ALA A 160 8.26 -3.10 -0.52
C ALA A 160 8.63 -1.87 -1.37
N ARG A 161 7.73 -1.33 -2.21
CA ARG A 161 8.02 -0.15 -3.03
C ARG A 161 8.08 1.13 -2.20
N ALA A 162 8.82 2.12 -2.67
CA ALA A 162 9.05 3.37 -1.96
C ALA A 162 7.75 4.10 -1.56
N ALA A 163 6.74 4.11 -2.44
CA ALA A 163 5.44 4.74 -2.17
C ALA A 163 4.56 3.99 -1.14
N GLY A 164 4.98 2.79 -0.70
CA GLY A 164 4.27 1.95 0.27
C GLY A 164 3.42 0.78 -0.25
N PRO A 165 3.05 0.62 -1.54
CA PRO A 165 2.30 -0.56 -1.99
C PRO A 165 3.21 -1.74 -2.32
N ALA A 166 2.62 -2.94 -2.41
CA ALA A 166 3.31 -4.13 -2.93
C ALA A 166 3.60 -3.99 -4.43
N PRO A 167 4.76 -4.47 -4.94
CA PRO A 167 5.05 -4.58 -6.37
C PRO A 167 3.91 -5.15 -7.22
N THR A 168 3.14 -6.11 -6.69
CA THR A 168 1.93 -6.68 -7.31
C THR A 168 0.96 -5.59 -7.79
N GLY A 169 0.86 -4.47 -7.07
CA GLY A 169 0.02 -3.33 -7.43
C GLY A 169 0.43 -2.71 -8.75
N GLY A 170 -0.47 -2.78 -9.73
CA GLY A 170 -0.33 -2.14 -11.04
C GLY A 170 0.81 -2.68 -11.91
N MET A 171 1.36 -3.84 -11.61
CA MET A 171 2.35 -4.48 -12.47
C MET A 171 1.65 -5.20 -13.62
N ILE A 172 2.20 -5.13 -14.84
CA ILE A 172 1.73 -5.96 -15.96
C ILE A 172 2.10 -7.41 -15.66
N ARG A 173 1.11 -8.28 -15.50
CA ARG A 173 1.32 -9.68 -15.10
C ARG A 173 1.65 -10.57 -16.30
N ILE A 174 2.31 -11.71 -16.04
CA ILE A 174 2.67 -12.73 -17.04
C ILE A 174 1.43 -13.12 -17.88
N ALA A 175 0.31 -13.38 -17.20
CA ALA A 175 -0.93 -13.79 -17.85
C ALA A 175 -1.54 -12.70 -18.74
N GLU A 176 -1.20 -11.43 -18.52
CA GLU A 176 -1.78 -10.30 -19.24
C GLU A 176 -0.92 -9.85 -20.43
N ALA A 177 0.38 -10.19 -20.45
CA ALA A 177 1.30 -9.73 -21.49
C ALA A 177 0.80 -10.07 -22.91
N ASN A 178 0.21 -11.26 -23.08
CA ASN A 178 -0.24 -11.81 -24.36
C ASN A 178 -1.69 -12.33 -24.34
N ASP A 179 -2.56 -11.80 -23.46
CA ASP A 179 -3.96 -12.25 -23.31
C ASP A 179 -4.91 -11.88 -24.48
N GLY A 180 -4.41 -11.15 -25.49
CA GLY A 180 -5.20 -10.67 -26.62
C GLY A 180 -6.16 -9.51 -26.31
N LYS A 181 -6.19 -9.00 -25.08
CA LYS A 181 -7.04 -7.87 -24.69
C LYS A 181 -6.48 -6.54 -25.20
N PRO A 182 -7.36 -5.57 -25.52
CA PRO A 182 -6.94 -4.26 -26.04
C PRO A 182 -6.33 -3.33 -24.98
N LEU A 183 -6.46 -3.65 -23.69
CA LEU A 183 -5.92 -2.89 -22.55
C LEU A 183 -5.74 -3.82 -21.35
N PHE A 184 -4.97 -3.38 -20.37
CA PHE A 184 -4.92 -3.98 -19.03
C PHE A 184 -6.07 -3.44 -18.19
N GLU A 185 -6.75 -4.31 -17.45
CA GLU A 185 -7.99 -3.96 -16.72
C GLU A 185 -7.70 -3.40 -15.32
N HIS A 186 -6.57 -2.71 -15.17
CA HIS A 186 -6.11 -2.06 -13.95
C HIS A 186 -5.19 -0.88 -14.29
N ALA A 187 -4.99 0.03 -13.33
CA ALA A 187 -3.99 1.09 -13.39
C ALA A 187 -2.59 0.50 -13.33
N LEU A 188 -1.65 1.11 -14.06
CA LEU A 188 -0.27 0.67 -14.10
C LEU A 188 0.54 1.26 -12.95
N SER A 189 1.68 0.66 -12.65
CA SER A 189 2.69 1.18 -11.74
C SER A 189 3.86 1.71 -12.53
N MET A 190 4.37 2.88 -12.14
CA MET A 190 5.53 3.48 -12.78
C MET A 190 6.50 4.08 -11.78
N SER A 191 7.76 4.18 -12.16
CA SER A 191 8.72 5.07 -11.50
C SER A 191 9.11 6.24 -12.38
N LEU A 192 9.64 7.28 -11.75
CA LEU A 192 10.14 8.48 -12.43
C LEU A 192 11.58 8.77 -12.01
N ASP A 193 12.33 9.41 -12.90
CA ASP A 193 13.63 9.99 -12.56
C ASP A 193 13.46 11.20 -11.61
N PHE A 194 14.54 11.59 -10.94
CA PHE A 194 14.66 12.80 -10.11
C PHE A 194 14.13 14.06 -10.80
N THR A 195 14.32 14.19 -12.12
CA THR A 195 13.80 15.30 -12.93
C THR A 195 12.30 15.26 -13.16
N GLY A 196 11.68 14.09 -13.00
CA GLY A 196 10.23 13.88 -13.01
C GLY A 196 9.57 14.12 -11.65
N LEU A 197 10.21 13.62 -10.59
CA LEU A 197 9.67 13.61 -9.23
C LEU A 197 9.59 15.00 -8.61
N LEU A 198 8.54 15.26 -7.83
CA LEU A 198 8.30 16.54 -7.18
C LEU A 198 9.45 16.94 -6.23
N ALA A 199 9.92 18.18 -6.38
CA ALA A 199 10.84 18.82 -5.46
C ALA A 199 10.13 19.31 -4.17
N GLY A 200 10.85 19.34 -3.05
CA GLY A 200 10.36 19.95 -1.80
C GLY A 200 9.92 18.95 -0.72
N ALA A 201 9.03 19.37 0.18
CA ALA A 201 8.60 18.58 1.33
C ALA A 201 7.47 17.60 0.99
N ASP A 202 6.55 17.97 0.09
CA ASP A 202 5.36 17.18 -0.28
C ASP A 202 5.65 16.09 -1.34
N ARG A 203 6.73 15.34 -1.17
CA ARG A 203 7.28 14.43 -2.21
C ARG A 203 6.37 13.25 -2.57
N TYR A 204 5.32 13.03 -1.80
CA TYR A 204 4.26 12.09 -2.12
C TYR A 204 2.89 12.65 -1.79
N THR A 205 1.88 12.05 -2.39
CA THR A 205 0.47 12.37 -2.18
C THR A 205 -0.33 11.07 -2.08
N TYR A 206 -1.46 11.11 -1.37
CA TYR A 206 -2.35 9.96 -1.28
C TYR A 206 -2.76 9.48 -2.70
N PRO A 207 -2.73 8.18 -3.01
CA PRO A 207 -2.69 7.05 -2.08
C PRO A 207 -1.31 6.60 -1.57
N ALA A 208 -0.20 7.23 -1.98
CA ALA A 208 1.09 6.91 -1.37
C ALA A 208 1.11 7.31 0.11
N THR A 209 1.74 6.46 0.90
CA THR A 209 1.88 6.61 2.36
C THR A 209 3.34 6.67 2.82
N ALA A 210 4.26 6.47 1.88
CA ALA A 210 5.69 6.65 2.04
C ALA A 210 6.26 7.24 0.74
N ALA A 211 7.56 7.51 0.74
CA ALA A 211 8.28 7.88 -0.47
C ALA A 211 9.76 7.55 -0.37
N ASP A 212 10.46 7.67 -1.50
CA ASP A 212 11.91 7.66 -1.53
C ASP A 212 12.53 8.68 -0.56
N THR A 213 13.56 8.23 0.15
CA THR A 213 14.39 9.12 0.98
C THR A 213 15.12 10.10 0.07
N PRO A 214 15.16 11.41 0.41
CA PRO A 214 15.84 12.38 -0.42
C PRO A 214 17.35 12.13 -0.42
N ILE A 215 17.98 12.34 -1.57
CA ILE A 215 19.42 12.17 -1.77
C ILE A 215 20.02 13.57 -1.87
N PRO A 216 20.83 14.01 -0.88
CA PRO A 216 21.27 15.41 -0.79
C PRO A 216 22.01 15.94 -2.02
N ASP A 217 22.85 15.12 -2.65
CA ASP A 217 23.66 15.45 -3.82
C ASP A 217 22.93 15.19 -5.15
N LYS A 218 21.72 14.63 -5.11
CA LYS A 218 20.86 14.40 -6.27
C LYS A 218 19.39 14.64 -5.88
N PRO A 219 18.97 15.90 -5.66
CA PRO A 219 17.60 16.20 -5.27
C PRO A 219 16.62 16.01 -6.41
N ASN A 220 15.35 15.76 -6.06
CA ASN A 220 14.24 15.83 -7.01
C ASN A 220 14.07 17.27 -7.51
N THR A 221 13.76 17.44 -8.80
CA THR A 221 13.61 18.76 -9.46
C THR A 221 12.35 18.88 -10.32
N GLY A 222 11.55 17.81 -10.40
CA GLY A 222 10.31 17.75 -11.18
C GLY A 222 9.08 18.21 -10.42
N ARG A 223 7.91 17.73 -10.87
CA ARG A 223 6.58 18.22 -10.42
C ARG A 223 5.58 17.12 -10.05
N ILE A 224 5.95 15.85 -10.18
CA ILE A 224 5.04 14.72 -9.97
C ILE A 224 5.43 14.01 -8.67
N PRO A 225 4.62 14.10 -7.60
CA PRO A 225 4.90 13.37 -6.37
C PRO A 225 4.66 11.87 -6.55
N GLU A 226 5.31 11.04 -5.74
CA GLU A 226 4.90 9.64 -5.59
C GLU A 226 3.44 9.56 -5.12
N GLY A 227 2.74 8.50 -5.53
CA GLY A 227 1.30 8.35 -5.38
C GLY A 227 0.46 9.15 -6.38
N ALA A 228 1.04 10.08 -7.14
CA ALA A 228 0.26 10.77 -8.17
C ALA A 228 -0.14 9.80 -9.30
N ARG A 229 -1.37 9.98 -9.80
CA ARG A 229 -1.82 9.35 -11.04
C ARG A 229 -1.38 10.18 -12.24
N VAL A 230 -0.84 9.53 -13.25
CA VAL A 230 -0.45 10.11 -14.54
C VAL A 230 -1.20 9.37 -15.64
N MET A 231 -1.75 10.09 -16.62
CA MET A 231 -2.53 9.50 -17.71
C MET A 231 -2.17 10.13 -19.05
N LEU A 232 -2.51 9.42 -20.13
CA LEU A 232 -2.60 10.03 -21.45
C LEU A 232 -3.96 10.73 -21.56
N PRO A 233 -4.00 12.02 -21.97
CA PRO A 233 -5.25 12.70 -22.24
C PRO A 233 -6.12 11.98 -23.29
N PRO A 234 -7.47 12.13 -23.25
CA PRO A 234 -8.38 11.47 -24.19
C PRO A 234 -8.15 11.79 -25.67
N ASP A 235 -7.50 12.92 -25.98
CA ASP A 235 -7.15 13.39 -27.31
C ASP A 235 -5.75 12.95 -27.78
N PHE A 236 -5.05 12.10 -27.01
CA PHE A 236 -3.78 11.53 -27.43
C PHE A 236 -3.95 10.65 -28.69
N ASP A 237 -3.16 10.96 -29.73
CA ASP A 237 -3.24 10.29 -31.03
C ASP A 237 -2.59 8.89 -31.02
N LEU A 238 -3.43 7.86 -30.86
CA LEU A 238 -3.01 6.46 -30.87
C LEU A 238 -2.55 5.96 -32.26
N SER A 239 -2.85 6.65 -33.36
CA SER A 239 -2.45 6.19 -34.70
C SER A 239 -0.93 6.17 -34.92
N LYS A 240 -0.21 6.92 -34.08
CA LYS A 240 1.26 6.97 -34.06
C LYS A 240 1.92 5.83 -33.29
N ILE A 241 1.12 5.00 -32.61
CA ILE A 241 1.60 3.84 -31.86
C ILE A 241 1.32 2.59 -32.68
N THR A 242 2.35 2.07 -33.36
CA THR A 242 2.23 0.91 -34.25
C THR A 242 2.67 -0.40 -33.58
N ASP A 243 3.44 -0.34 -32.49
CA ASP A 243 3.72 -1.53 -31.68
C ASP A 243 2.47 -1.93 -30.88
N ALA A 244 1.96 -3.15 -31.10
CA ALA A 244 0.69 -3.59 -30.52
C ALA A 244 0.69 -3.63 -28.99
N ARG A 245 1.84 -3.95 -28.37
CA ARG A 245 1.97 -4.01 -26.90
C ARG A 245 2.02 -2.61 -26.31
N LEU A 246 2.76 -1.71 -26.93
CA LEU A 246 2.76 -0.30 -26.54
C LEU A 246 1.38 0.33 -26.77
N LEU A 247 0.65 -0.07 -27.81
CA LEU A 247 -0.72 0.37 -28.04
C LEU A 247 -1.65 -0.10 -26.92
N LYS A 248 -1.52 -1.35 -26.44
CA LYS A 248 -2.23 -1.86 -25.25
C LYS A 248 -1.91 -1.01 -24.01
N VAL A 249 -0.64 -0.68 -23.79
CA VAL A 249 -0.22 0.21 -22.68
C VAL A 249 -0.79 1.62 -22.84
N ALA A 250 -0.72 2.22 -24.03
CA ALA A 250 -1.25 3.56 -24.28
C ALA A 250 -2.76 3.64 -24.03
N ARG A 251 -3.53 2.64 -24.50
CA ARG A 251 -4.98 2.54 -24.20
C ARG A 251 -5.25 2.41 -22.71
N THR A 252 -4.41 1.67 -21.99
CA THR A 252 -4.49 1.54 -20.53
C THR A 252 -4.21 2.86 -19.83
N LEU A 253 -3.17 3.58 -20.26
CA LEU A 253 -2.80 4.89 -19.72
C LEU A 253 -3.87 5.96 -19.99
N MET A 254 -4.63 5.86 -21.09
CA MET A 254 -5.78 6.74 -21.36
C MET A 254 -6.98 6.44 -20.45
N LYS A 255 -7.21 5.16 -20.10
CA LYS A 255 -8.35 4.76 -19.27
C LYS A 255 -8.05 4.79 -17.78
N TYR A 256 -7.10 3.99 -17.33
CA TYR A 256 -6.77 3.79 -15.91
C TYR A 256 -5.62 4.68 -15.44
N GLY A 257 -4.69 5.00 -16.34
CA GLY A 257 -3.46 5.70 -15.99
C GLY A 257 -2.40 4.81 -15.36
N ALA A 258 -1.36 5.45 -14.84
CA ALA A 258 -0.33 4.86 -14.01
C ALA A 258 -0.16 5.64 -12.71
N TYR A 259 0.14 4.95 -11.61
CA TYR A 259 0.56 5.57 -10.36
C TYR A 259 2.08 5.58 -10.26
N VAL A 260 2.64 6.72 -9.85
CA VAL A 260 4.05 6.84 -9.52
C VAL A 260 4.29 6.16 -8.18
N VAL A 261 5.08 5.09 -8.14
CA VAL A 261 5.28 4.26 -6.94
C VAL A 261 6.72 4.22 -6.45
N ASP A 262 7.64 4.76 -7.24
CA ASP A 262 9.07 4.64 -6.99
C ASP A 262 9.86 5.70 -7.75
N ARG A 263 11.13 5.82 -7.39
CA ARG A 263 12.13 6.57 -8.13
C ARG A 263 12.98 5.63 -8.99
N ASN A 264 13.47 6.16 -10.10
CA ASN A 264 14.52 5.51 -10.88
C ASN A 264 15.67 6.49 -11.19
N TYR A 265 16.70 5.98 -11.86
CA TYR A 265 17.86 6.75 -12.28
C TYR A 265 17.91 6.87 -13.79
N ASN A 266 17.94 8.12 -14.27
CA ASN A 266 18.21 8.49 -15.66
C ASN A 266 17.22 7.91 -16.69
N THR A 267 16.03 7.45 -16.28
CA THR A 267 14.96 6.96 -17.16
C THR A 267 13.71 7.85 -16.96
N PRO A 268 13.13 8.49 -17.99
CA PRO A 268 12.05 9.47 -17.80
C PRO A 268 10.87 8.88 -17.04
N PHE A 269 10.48 7.67 -17.43
CA PHE A 269 9.63 6.77 -16.66
C PHE A 269 10.00 5.32 -16.92
N ALA A 270 9.71 4.45 -15.96
CA ALA A 270 9.68 3.00 -16.18
C ALA A 270 8.34 2.42 -15.72
N ILE A 271 7.62 1.70 -16.59
CA ILE A 271 6.43 0.92 -16.22
C ILE A 271 6.86 -0.53 -15.97
N TYR A 272 6.35 -1.11 -14.88
CA TYR A 272 6.81 -2.42 -14.43
C TYR A 272 6.04 -3.58 -15.06
N VAL A 273 6.78 -4.60 -15.47
CA VAL A 273 6.27 -5.88 -15.97
C VAL A 273 6.79 -6.99 -15.06
N GLU A 274 5.96 -7.97 -14.74
CA GLU A 274 6.36 -9.12 -13.93
C GLU A 274 7.56 -9.86 -14.52
N ILE A 275 8.50 -10.26 -13.66
CA ILE A 275 9.67 -11.05 -14.07
C ILE A 275 9.20 -12.38 -14.66
N GLY A 276 9.68 -12.68 -15.88
CA GLY A 276 9.31 -13.89 -16.61
C GLY A 276 8.13 -13.70 -17.58
N ALA A 277 7.51 -12.53 -17.63
CA ALA A 277 6.55 -12.21 -18.68
C ALA A 277 7.25 -12.14 -20.04
N ASP A 278 6.56 -12.58 -21.09
CA ASP A 278 7.02 -12.42 -22.46
C ASP A 278 6.91 -10.94 -22.87
N TRP A 279 7.98 -10.19 -22.60
CA TRP A 279 8.04 -8.76 -22.84
C TRP A 279 9.35 -8.36 -23.49
N SER A 280 9.27 -7.63 -24.59
CA SER A 280 10.45 -7.06 -25.25
C SER A 280 10.32 -5.55 -25.35
N ALA A 281 11.46 -4.88 -25.53
CA ALA A 281 11.53 -3.43 -25.54
C ALA A 281 10.60 -2.83 -26.61
N SER A 282 9.84 -1.80 -26.24
CA SER A 282 9.02 -1.05 -27.19
C SER A 282 9.88 -0.07 -28.01
N PRO A 283 9.43 0.36 -29.20
CA PRO A 283 10.17 1.31 -30.03
C PRO A 283 10.44 2.65 -29.30
N PRO A 284 11.70 3.10 -29.16
CA PRO A 284 12.04 4.29 -28.40
C PRO A 284 11.30 5.57 -28.83
N ALA A 285 11.13 5.78 -30.13
CA ALA A 285 10.42 6.94 -30.66
C ALA A 285 8.94 6.98 -30.24
N GLN A 286 8.27 5.82 -30.19
CA GLN A 286 6.86 5.73 -29.76
C GLN A 286 6.73 5.87 -28.24
N LEU A 287 7.68 5.33 -27.47
CA LEU A 287 7.76 5.58 -26.03
C LEU A 287 7.99 7.06 -25.70
N ASP A 288 8.79 7.76 -26.50
CA ASP A 288 8.97 9.21 -26.35
C ASP A 288 7.68 10.00 -26.63
N LEU A 289 6.84 9.55 -27.57
CA LEU A 289 5.51 10.11 -27.77
C LEU A 289 4.63 9.93 -26.53
N VAL A 290 4.63 8.73 -25.92
CA VAL A 290 3.91 8.47 -24.67
C VAL A 290 4.43 9.37 -23.54
N ARG A 291 5.75 9.49 -23.37
CA ARG A 291 6.36 10.41 -22.38
C ARG A 291 5.88 11.86 -22.60
N LYS A 292 5.89 12.32 -23.85
CA LYS A 292 5.44 13.66 -24.23
C LYS A 292 3.95 13.88 -23.96
N GLY A 293 3.13 12.83 -24.05
CA GLY A 293 1.68 12.88 -23.84
C GLY A 293 1.25 12.77 -22.38
N LEU A 294 2.00 12.07 -21.53
CA LEU A 294 1.62 11.82 -20.14
C LEU A 294 1.47 13.11 -19.33
N ARG A 295 0.35 13.24 -18.61
CA ARG A 295 0.04 14.35 -17.70
C ARG A 295 -0.36 13.86 -16.33
N ARG A 296 0.09 14.56 -15.29
CA ARG A 296 -0.41 14.36 -13.93
C ARG A 296 -1.90 14.70 -13.88
N VAL A 297 -2.67 13.87 -13.18
CA VAL A 297 -4.06 14.17 -12.83
C VAL A 297 -4.05 15.06 -11.59
N LEU A 298 -4.63 16.25 -11.71
CA LEU A 298 -4.76 17.24 -10.62
C LEU A 298 -6.07 17.06 -9.85
N GLY A 299 -7.08 16.50 -10.48
CA GLY A 299 -8.39 16.28 -9.88
C GLY A 299 -9.27 15.38 -10.72
N GLN A 300 -10.36 14.92 -10.12
CA GLN A 300 -11.38 14.07 -10.74
C GLN A 300 -12.71 14.26 -10.01
N SER A 301 -13.83 14.05 -10.69
CA SER A 301 -15.17 14.14 -10.08
C SER A 301 -15.59 12.89 -9.31
N GLY A 302 -14.86 11.79 -9.49
CA GLY A 302 -15.13 10.48 -8.92
C GLY A 302 -14.27 9.43 -9.61
N HIS A 303 -14.55 8.16 -9.35
CA HIS A 303 -13.99 7.03 -10.09
C HIS A 303 -15.06 5.99 -10.38
N ILE A 304 -14.81 5.15 -11.38
CA ILE A 304 -15.59 3.93 -11.62
C ILE A 304 -14.74 2.77 -11.10
N ASP A 305 -15.33 1.97 -10.23
CA ASP A 305 -14.67 0.78 -9.68
C ASP A 305 -14.60 -0.36 -10.68
N GLY A 306 -13.89 -1.42 -10.31
CA GLY A 306 -13.68 -2.59 -11.15
C GLY A 306 -14.96 -3.38 -11.48
N ASN A 307 -16.07 -3.13 -10.79
CA ASN A 307 -17.40 -3.67 -11.10
C ASN A 307 -18.25 -2.70 -11.95
N GLY A 308 -17.69 -1.56 -12.36
CA GLY A 308 -18.42 -0.55 -13.11
C GLY A 308 -19.28 0.38 -12.24
N ILE A 309 -19.14 0.34 -10.92
CA ILE A 309 -19.95 1.14 -10.00
C ILE A 309 -19.27 2.50 -9.77
N PRO A 310 -19.99 3.62 -9.92
CA PRO A 310 -19.47 4.94 -9.57
C PRO A 310 -19.19 5.06 -8.07
N ARG A 311 -18.04 5.64 -7.73
CA ARG A 311 -17.55 5.86 -6.37
C ARG A 311 -16.94 7.24 -6.22
N VAL A 312 -17.02 7.78 -5.01
CA VAL A 312 -16.24 8.95 -4.61
C VAL A 312 -14.98 8.43 -3.92
N PRO A 313 -13.80 9.03 -4.15
CA PRO A 313 -12.58 8.64 -3.43
C PRO A 313 -12.80 8.61 -1.93
N GLU A 314 -12.36 7.53 -1.27
CA GLU A 314 -12.42 7.45 0.19
C GLU A 314 -11.56 8.57 0.79
N SER A 315 -12.19 9.38 1.63
CA SER A 315 -11.54 10.48 2.36
C SER A 315 -11.35 10.13 3.83
N ARG A 316 -12.08 9.13 4.34
CA ARG A 316 -12.10 8.64 5.72
C ARG A 316 -11.11 7.49 5.89
N VAL A 317 -9.84 7.80 5.75
CA VAL A 317 -8.75 6.87 6.07
C VAL A 317 -8.57 6.75 7.59
N ASN A 318 -8.21 5.56 8.07
CA ASN A 318 -7.90 5.38 9.48
C ASN A 318 -6.57 6.06 9.81
N LEU A 319 -6.59 7.01 10.75
CA LEU A 319 -5.42 7.74 11.20
C LEU A 319 -4.68 7.05 12.36
N LEU A 320 -5.32 6.06 12.99
CA LEU A 320 -4.84 5.43 14.21
C LEU A 320 -4.35 4.01 13.98
N SER A 321 -3.07 3.81 14.23
CA SER A 321 -2.45 2.51 14.45
C SER A 321 -2.32 2.20 15.94
N LEU A 322 -2.52 0.92 16.30
CA LEU A 322 -2.26 0.42 17.66
C LEU A 322 -0.85 -0.15 17.85
N ARG A 323 0.05 0.06 16.86
CA ARG A 323 1.44 -0.40 16.91
C ARG A 323 2.23 0.25 18.05
N GLY A 324 3.41 -0.33 18.32
CA GLY A 324 4.32 0.14 19.36
C GLY A 324 4.12 -0.55 20.70
N ALA A 325 4.89 -0.11 21.69
CA ALA A 325 4.91 -0.72 23.01
C ALA A 325 3.67 -0.37 23.83
N TRP A 326 2.99 -1.40 24.34
CA TRP A 326 1.91 -1.27 25.32
C TRP A 326 2.45 -1.60 26.70
N THR A 327 2.52 -0.60 27.58
CA THR A 327 3.02 -0.75 28.94
C THR A 327 1.89 -1.16 29.88
N LEU A 328 2.04 -2.26 30.63
CA LEU A 328 1.15 -2.59 31.73
C LEU A 328 1.29 -1.58 32.87
N ILE A 329 0.19 -0.96 33.27
CA ILE A 329 0.13 -0.01 34.37
C ILE A 329 -0.54 -0.62 35.60
N ASP A 330 -1.47 -1.55 35.39
CA ASP A 330 -2.17 -2.27 36.46
C ASP A 330 -2.56 -3.67 36.00
N GLY A 331 -2.60 -4.61 36.94
CA GLY A 331 -2.85 -6.04 36.71
C GLY A 331 -1.59 -6.91 36.73
N VAL A 332 -1.80 -8.22 36.55
CA VAL A 332 -0.73 -9.23 36.51
C VAL A 332 -1.06 -10.22 35.38
N GLY A 333 -0.07 -10.56 34.55
CA GLY A 333 -0.21 -11.56 33.48
C GLY A 333 0.42 -11.14 32.16
N SER A 334 0.16 -11.92 31.12
CA SER A 334 0.62 -11.63 29.76
C SER A 334 -0.05 -10.37 29.22
N GLN A 335 0.78 -9.44 28.79
CA GLN A 335 0.35 -8.20 28.16
C GLN A 335 -0.34 -8.46 26.81
N GLY A 336 -1.21 -7.54 26.43
CA GLY A 336 -1.75 -7.48 25.09
C GLY A 336 -0.67 -6.98 24.16
N VAL A 337 -0.49 -7.64 23.02
CA VAL A 337 0.53 -7.30 22.02
C VAL A 337 -0.17 -6.91 20.72
N TYR A 338 0.37 -5.92 20.03
CA TYR A 338 -0.12 -5.56 18.70
C TYR A 338 0.12 -6.71 17.72
N ASP A 339 -0.96 -7.26 17.17
CA ASP A 339 -0.92 -8.22 16.09
C ASP A 339 -1.13 -7.48 14.77
N THR A 340 -0.09 -7.48 13.94
CA THR A 340 -0.10 -6.80 12.65
C THR A 340 -1.22 -7.30 11.76
N PHE A 341 -1.45 -8.61 11.66
CA PHE A 341 -2.40 -9.13 10.68
C PHE A 341 -3.85 -8.78 10.97
N SER A 342 -4.25 -8.78 12.25
CA SER A 342 -5.57 -8.33 12.66
C SER A 342 -5.66 -6.81 12.84
N GLN A 343 -4.53 -6.09 12.80
CA GLN A 343 -4.41 -4.66 13.11
C GLN A 343 -5.03 -4.35 14.48
N SER A 344 -4.77 -5.21 15.47
CA SER A 344 -5.45 -5.18 16.77
C SER A 344 -4.48 -5.44 17.93
N LEU A 345 -4.85 -4.95 19.11
CA LEU A 345 -4.20 -5.33 20.37
C LEU A 345 -4.80 -6.65 20.84
N VAL A 346 -3.99 -7.70 20.96
CA VAL A 346 -4.44 -9.08 21.25
C VAL A 346 -3.90 -9.56 22.58
N TRP A 347 -4.79 -10.09 23.43
CA TRP A 347 -4.45 -10.87 24.60
C TRP A 347 -4.73 -12.35 24.33
N GLY A 348 -3.67 -13.15 24.24
CA GLY A 348 -3.78 -14.57 23.90
C GLY A 348 -4.15 -15.50 25.06
N THR A 349 -4.23 -15.00 26.29
CA THR A 349 -4.37 -15.84 27.49
C THR A 349 -5.50 -15.37 28.40
N THR A 350 -5.99 -16.30 29.22
CA THR A 350 -6.95 -16.00 30.30
C THR A 350 -6.27 -15.20 31.39
N THR A 351 -6.90 -14.12 31.83
CA THR A 351 -6.40 -13.28 32.93
C THR A 351 -7.28 -13.45 34.15
N THR A 352 -6.68 -13.56 35.33
CA THR A 352 -7.36 -13.74 36.63
C THR A 352 -7.61 -12.41 37.35
N ARG A 353 -7.03 -11.31 36.83
CA ARG A 353 -7.27 -9.94 37.28
C ARG A 353 -7.54 -9.03 36.07
N PRO A 354 -8.27 -7.92 36.25
CA PRO A 354 -8.32 -6.88 35.25
C PRO A 354 -6.90 -6.36 34.94
N MET A 355 -6.68 -5.92 33.71
CA MET A 355 -5.42 -5.32 33.29
C MET A 355 -5.68 -3.98 32.64
N THR A 356 -4.78 -3.04 32.89
CA THR A 356 -4.74 -1.74 32.21
C THR A 356 -3.39 -1.57 31.54
N GLN A 357 -3.42 -1.32 30.24
CA GLN A 357 -2.22 -1.03 29.45
C GLN A 357 -2.34 0.34 28.82
N ILE A 358 -1.20 0.99 28.63
CA ILE A 358 -1.12 2.28 27.97
C ILE A 358 -0.10 2.25 26.85
N ASN A 359 -0.46 2.83 25.72
CA ASN A 359 0.47 3.16 24.65
C ASN A 359 0.73 4.66 24.73
N TYR A 360 1.88 5.03 25.30
CA TYR A 360 2.33 6.41 25.40
C TYR A 360 2.85 6.98 24.08
N SER A 361 3.05 6.13 23.07
CA SER A 361 3.63 6.56 21.83
C SER A 361 2.59 7.31 21.00
N ASN A 362 2.94 8.52 20.59
CA ASN A 362 2.25 9.18 19.48
C ASN A 362 2.59 8.52 18.13
N TRP A 363 3.37 7.43 18.15
CA TRP A 363 3.81 6.67 16.98
C TRP A 363 2.62 6.08 16.20
N GLY A 364 1.52 5.78 16.89
CA GLY A 364 0.28 5.34 16.27
C GLY A 364 -0.45 6.42 15.44
N LEU A 365 -0.07 7.70 15.56
CA LEU A 365 -0.69 8.84 14.89
C LEU A 365 0.35 9.60 14.05
N GLY A 366 0.45 9.28 12.75
CA GLY A 366 1.05 10.20 11.78
C GLY A 366 2.51 9.97 11.39
N ARG A 367 2.76 8.97 10.54
CA ARG A 367 3.98 8.94 9.69
C ARG A 367 3.74 9.37 8.26
N VAL A 368 2.48 9.35 7.84
CA VAL A 368 2.06 9.80 6.53
C VAL A 368 1.93 11.33 6.56
N ALA A 369 2.70 11.99 5.71
CA ALA A 369 2.76 13.43 5.56
C ALA A 369 1.35 13.97 5.33
N ASN A 370 1.00 15.04 6.05
CA ASN A 370 -0.30 15.69 5.97
C ASN A 370 -1.51 14.77 6.31
N LYS A 371 -1.27 13.62 6.95
CA LYS A 371 -2.30 12.66 7.40
C LYS A 371 -2.13 12.34 8.88
N TYR A 372 -2.21 13.41 9.68
CA TYR A 372 -2.26 13.37 11.14
C TYR A 372 -3.45 14.23 11.61
N PRO A 373 -4.01 13.96 12.79
CA PRO A 373 -5.07 14.80 13.33
C PRO A 373 -4.63 16.26 13.46
N SER A 374 -5.47 17.19 13.01
CA SER A 374 -5.16 18.62 12.96
C SER A 374 -6.30 19.44 13.55
N ALA A 375 -5.94 20.48 14.30
CA ALA A 375 -6.91 21.39 14.87
C ALA A 375 -7.45 22.36 13.80
N PRO A 376 -8.70 22.85 13.93
CA PRO A 376 -9.71 22.47 14.92
C PRO A 376 -10.67 21.39 14.39
N LYS A 377 -10.17 20.40 13.63
CA LYS A 377 -11.04 19.43 12.96
C LYS A 377 -11.64 18.41 13.92
N ARG A 378 -12.74 17.80 13.50
CA ARG A 378 -13.47 16.77 14.25
C ARG A 378 -13.02 15.39 13.83
N TYR A 379 -12.88 14.50 14.82
CA TYR A 379 -12.48 13.11 14.61
C TYR A 379 -13.40 12.18 15.37
N LYS A 380 -13.74 11.04 14.76
CA LYS A 380 -14.49 9.97 15.40
C LYS A 380 -13.54 8.83 15.77
N LEU A 381 -13.40 8.58 17.07
CA LEU A 381 -12.77 7.37 17.60
C LEU A 381 -13.82 6.27 17.70
N SER A 382 -13.60 5.13 17.06
CA SER A 382 -14.47 3.95 17.15
C SER A 382 -13.68 2.74 17.65
N VAL A 383 -14.29 1.90 18.50
CA VAL A 383 -13.69 0.67 19.02
C VAL A 383 -14.50 -0.55 18.60
N GLU A 384 -13.80 -1.57 18.11
CA GLU A 384 -14.33 -2.93 17.92
C GLU A 384 -13.52 -3.86 18.80
N SER A 385 -14.18 -4.66 19.63
CA SER A 385 -13.46 -5.44 20.63
C SER A 385 -14.20 -6.70 21.06
N THR A 386 -13.45 -7.65 21.61
CA THR A 386 -13.97 -8.87 22.22
C THR A 386 -13.59 -8.98 23.69
N GLY A 387 -14.19 -9.93 24.40
CA GLY A 387 -13.86 -10.20 25.82
C GLY A 387 -14.09 -9.01 26.76
N GLY A 388 -14.99 -8.09 26.41
CA GLY A 388 -15.28 -6.89 27.21
C GLY A 388 -14.11 -5.90 27.30
N THR A 389 -13.12 -6.00 26.42
CA THR A 389 -12.01 -5.05 26.39
C THR A 389 -12.48 -3.68 25.90
N THR A 390 -11.84 -2.63 26.42
CA THR A 390 -12.22 -1.24 26.14
C THR A 390 -10.98 -0.38 25.92
N MET A 391 -11.13 0.76 25.24
CA MET A 391 -10.07 1.75 25.05
C MET A 391 -10.57 3.19 25.24
N SER A 392 -9.73 4.04 25.80
CA SER A 392 -9.88 5.50 25.76
C SER A 392 -8.68 6.15 25.07
N MET A 393 -8.90 7.34 24.52
CA MET A 393 -7.85 8.20 23.99
C MET A 393 -7.75 9.45 24.87
N THR A 394 -6.54 9.79 25.29
CA THR A 394 -6.27 11.05 25.97
C THR A 394 -5.48 11.97 25.04
N MET A 395 -6.03 13.15 24.78
CA MET A 395 -5.36 14.25 24.08
C MET A 395 -4.76 15.20 25.12
N GLN A 396 -3.50 15.57 24.94
CA GLN A 396 -2.76 16.39 25.89
C GLN A 396 -2.16 17.63 25.22
N VAL A 397 -2.37 18.81 25.82
CA VAL A 397 -1.73 20.08 25.46
C VAL A 397 -1.07 20.66 26.71
N GLY A 398 0.26 20.64 26.77
CA GLY A 398 0.99 21.00 27.99
C GLY A 398 0.59 20.09 29.16
N THR A 399 0.00 20.66 30.21
CA THR A 399 -0.52 19.92 31.38
C THR A 399 -2.00 19.57 31.27
N VAL A 400 -2.72 20.15 30.30
CA VAL A 400 -4.17 19.94 30.12
C VAL A 400 -4.39 18.63 29.39
N LYS A 401 -5.26 17.78 29.95
CA LYS A 401 -5.64 16.48 29.39
C LYS A 401 -7.14 16.43 29.16
N THR A 402 -7.54 16.00 27.97
CA THR A 402 -8.93 15.69 27.62
C THR A 402 -8.98 14.22 27.23
N THR A 403 -9.79 13.43 27.92
CA THR A 403 -9.88 11.98 27.72
C THR A 403 -11.28 11.62 27.25
N THR A 404 -11.38 10.79 26.21
CA THR A 404 -12.65 10.21 25.78
C THR A 404 -13.20 9.28 26.86
N ALA A 405 -14.47 8.91 26.77
CA ALA A 405 -15.00 7.77 27.49
C ALA A 405 -14.17 6.50 27.22
N GLN A 406 -14.31 5.53 28.13
CA GLN A 406 -13.73 4.19 27.97
C GLN A 406 -14.65 3.37 27.04
N LEU A 407 -14.32 3.35 25.75
CA LEU A 407 -15.15 2.79 24.68
C LEU A 407 -14.96 1.27 24.55
N GLY A 408 -16.03 0.51 24.60
CA GLY A 408 -16.08 -0.92 24.31
C GLY A 408 -16.54 -1.24 22.88
N ASN A 409 -16.89 -2.51 22.64
CA ASN A 409 -17.26 -3.00 21.31
C ASN A 409 -18.42 -2.22 20.70
N GLY A 410 -18.23 -1.72 19.48
CA GLY A 410 -19.23 -0.96 18.72
C GLY A 410 -19.44 0.47 19.22
N GLN A 411 -18.72 0.91 20.25
CA GLN A 411 -18.84 2.26 20.79
C GLN A 411 -17.91 3.22 20.05
N SER A 412 -18.32 4.49 20.03
CA SER A 412 -17.55 5.56 19.40
C SER A 412 -17.79 6.89 20.09
N GLU A 413 -16.81 7.79 20.00
CA GLU A 413 -16.93 9.16 20.48
C GLU A 413 -16.33 10.13 19.47
N THR A 414 -16.92 11.32 19.36
CA THR A 414 -16.40 12.40 18.51
C THR A 414 -15.66 13.41 19.37
N VAL A 415 -14.46 13.78 18.93
CA VAL A 415 -13.63 14.78 19.57
C VAL A 415 -13.30 15.90 18.60
N VAL A 416 -13.06 17.10 19.13
CA VAL A 416 -12.40 18.19 18.40
C VAL A 416 -10.93 18.11 18.73
N TRP A 417 -10.07 18.04 17.71
CA TRP A 417 -8.64 17.93 17.93
C TRP A 417 -8.07 19.27 18.44
N PRO A 418 -7.42 19.30 19.62
CA PRO A 418 -6.81 20.52 20.12
C PRO A 418 -5.53 20.86 19.36
N ASP A 419 -5.21 22.16 19.24
CA ASP A 419 -3.96 22.60 18.62
C ASP A 419 -2.76 22.08 19.42
N LYS A 420 -1.74 21.56 18.71
CA LYS A 420 -0.51 20.97 19.27
C LYS A 420 -0.73 19.78 20.23
N ALA A 421 -1.90 19.14 20.17
CA ALA A 421 -2.15 17.98 21.00
C ALA A 421 -1.27 16.78 20.62
N THR A 422 -0.76 16.10 21.63
CA THR A 422 -0.31 14.70 21.52
C THR A 422 -1.41 13.79 22.03
N ALA A 423 -1.38 12.50 21.66
CA ALA A 423 -2.31 11.54 22.24
C ALA A 423 -1.63 10.25 22.72
N PHE A 424 -2.26 9.63 23.71
CA PHE A 424 -1.94 8.30 24.19
C PHE A 424 -3.22 7.50 24.42
N PHE A 425 -3.10 6.18 24.40
CA PHE A 425 -4.24 5.26 24.38
C PHE A 425 -4.19 4.35 25.59
N THR A 426 -5.32 4.23 26.30
CA THR A 426 -5.43 3.35 27.47
C THR A 426 -6.40 2.22 27.17
N ALA A 427 -5.90 1.00 27.11
CA ALA A 427 -6.70 -0.21 26.92
C ALA A 427 -6.91 -0.92 28.26
N LYS A 428 -8.13 -1.40 28.50
CA LYS A 428 -8.48 -2.19 29.67
C LYS A 428 -9.01 -3.55 29.24
N LYS A 429 -8.50 -4.61 29.88
CA LYS A 429 -8.99 -5.98 29.72
C LYS A 429 -9.60 -6.46 31.05
N PRO A 430 -10.87 -6.89 31.08
CA PRO A 430 -11.44 -7.51 32.27
C PRO A 430 -10.91 -8.94 32.47
N VAL A 431 -11.22 -9.52 33.63
CA VAL A 431 -11.01 -10.95 33.91
C VAL A 431 -11.72 -11.78 32.85
N GLY A 432 -11.05 -12.81 32.35
CA GLY A 432 -11.64 -13.71 31.34
C GLY A 432 -10.63 -14.17 30.31
N GLY A 433 -11.14 -14.89 29.31
CA GLY A 433 -10.35 -15.53 28.26
C GLY A 433 -9.62 -14.57 27.30
N PRO A 434 -9.11 -15.13 26.18
CA PRO A 434 -8.51 -14.35 25.12
C PRO A 434 -9.43 -13.24 24.60
N ALA A 435 -8.84 -12.13 24.18
CA ALA A 435 -9.57 -10.96 23.72
C ALA A 435 -8.74 -10.17 22.69
N ASN A 436 -9.42 -9.36 21.87
CA ASN A 436 -8.79 -8.42 20.95
C ASN A 436 -9.47 -7.06 21.00
N LEU A 437 -8.74 -6.02 20.62
CA LEU A 437 -9.23 -4.66 20.52
C LEU A 437 -8.67 -3.98 19.27
N LYS A 438 -9.56 -3.48 18.42
CA LYS A 438 -9.28 -2.62 17.28
C LYS A 438 -9.82 -1.24 17.56
N ALA A 439 -9.16 -0.23 17.00
CA ALA A 439 -9.66 1.13 17.04
C ALA A 439 -9.41 1.84 15.72
N ARG A 440 -10.29 2.78 15.40
CA ARG A 440 -10.17 3.65 14.23
C ARG A 440 -10.37 5.09 14.64
N LEU A 441 -9.52 5.98 14.13
CA LEU A 441 -9.68 7.42 14.24
C LEU A 441 -9.85 7.98 12.83
N ILE A 442 -11.03 8.51 12.53
CA ILE A 442 -11.35 9.05 11.19
C ILE A 442 -11.68 10.54 11.30
N GLU A 443 -11.19 11.33 10.35
CA GLU A 443 -11.61 12.74 10.20
C GLU A 443 -13.07 12.78 9.75
N LEU A 444 -13.87 13.64 10.39
CA LEU A 444 -15.25 13.89 9.98
C LEU A 444 -15.31 15.09 9.03
N PRO A 445 -16.13 15.02 7.96
CA PRO A 445 -16.41 16.19 7.12
C PRO A 445 -17.01 17.34 7.91
N ALA A 446 -16.86 18.57 7.41
CA ALA A 446 -17.54 19.72 8.00
C ALA A 446 -19.07 19.51 7.96
N GLY A 447 -19.72 19.60 9.13
CA GLY A 447 -21.18 19.47 9.29
C GLY A 447 -21.67 18.11 9.80
N GLU A 448 -20.82 17.08 9.82
CA GLU A 448 -21.00 15.85 10.62
C GLU A 448 -20.38 16.04 11.99
#